data_AF-A0A520GYQ1-F1
#
_entry.id   AF-A0A520GYQ1-F1
#
_cell.length_a   1.000
_cell.length_b   1.000
_cell.length_c   1.000
_cell.angle_alpha   90.00
_cell.angle_beta   90.00
_cell.angle_gamma   90.00
#
_symmetry.space_group_name_H-M   'P 1'
#
loop_
_entity.id
_entity.type
_entity.pdbx_description
1 polymer ?
#
loop_
_entity_poly.entity_id
_entity_poly.type
_entity_poly.pdbx_seq_one_letter_code
_entity_poly.pdbx_strand_id
1 'polypeptide(L)'
;VLDPRFAGENFHANVWNNLSPNEDLAYKLANAGYKVILTNVTNMYIDLSYNKNFEEPGQYWGGYVDIDKLFRFNPYKLEQPDNKEALTEKGKLNIIGLQAPLWSEIITTESQLEYLLLPKLLGLAERSWSPSPDWVTHTDAKKAASSYQYAWSEFINVVAKKELPRLDYYAGGFRYRIPTPGLTIEDGKVLANVQLPGFEIRYTTDGTEPVKSSKLYVEPILEVKNLSFKVFNSSGRGGKTIKYLYGEKEGVK
;
A
#
# COMPACT_ATOMS: atom_id res chain seq x y z
N VAL A 1 16.61 -24.12 16.63
CA VAL A 1 18.03 -23.95 16.98
C VAL A 1 18.79 -23.59 15.72
N LEU A 2 19.72 -22.64 15.77
CA LEU A 2 20.59 -22.28 14.64
C LEU A 2 21.48 -23.46 14.24
N ASP A 3 21.53 -23.78 12.95
CA ASP A 3 22.42 -24.83 12.45
C ASP A 3 23.89 -24.39 12.59
N PRO A 4 24.77 -25.21 13.20
CA PRO A 4 26.18 -24.87 13.37
C PRO A 4 26.91 -24.51 12.06
N ARG A 5 26.45 -25.02 10.91
CA ARG A 5 27.02 -24.69 9.60
C ARG A 5 26.84 -23.22 9.21
N PHE A 6 25.82 -22.56 9.77
CA PHE A 6 25.56 -21.14 9.56
C PHE A 6 25.96 -20.28 10.78
N ALA A 7 26.26 -20.91 11.92
CA ALA A 7 26.63 -20.23 13.16
C ALA A 7 28.06 -19.66 13.07
N GLY A 8 28.19 -18.44 12.56
CA GLY A 8 29.47 -17.74 12.38
C GLY A 8 29.69 -17.22 10.96
N GLU A 9 28.84 -17.65 10.02
CA GLU A 9 28.87 -17.16 8.64
C GLU A 9 28.02 -15.89 8.49
N ASN A 10 28.30 -15.10 7.44
CA ASN A 10 27.47 -13.97 7.03
C ASN A 10 26.21 -14.45 6.29
N PHE A 11 25.42 -15.31 6.95
CA PHE A 11 24.23 -15.93 6.40
C PHE A 11 22.97 -15.15 6.82
N HIS A 12 22.20 -14.67 5.84
CA HIS A 12 20.95 -13.95 6.06
C HIS A 12 19.77 -14.69 5.42
N ALA A 13 18.71 -14.90 6.19
CA ALA A 13 17.46 -15.48 5.71
C ALA A 13 16.49 -14.38 5.26
N ASN A 14 16.17 -14.35 3.97
CA ASN A 14 15.04 -13.56 3.47
C ASN A 14 13.76 -14.37 3.69
N VAL A 15 12.96 -13.96 4.68
CA VAL A 15 11.76 -14.70 5.06
C VAL A 15 10.56 -14.05 4.39
N TRP A 16 10.12 -14.68 3.30
CA TRP A 16 9.03 -14.18 2.48
C TRP A 16 7.66 -14.72 2.87
N ASN A 17 7.61 -15.99 3.31
CA ASN A 17 6.37 -16.67 3.58
C ASN A 17 5.85 -16.31 4.97
N ASN A 18 4.74 -15.58 4.99
CA ASN A 18 3.93 -15.34 6.17
C ASN A 18 2.44 -15.68 5.92
N LEU A 19 2.18 -16.55 4.94
CA LEU A 19 0.86 -17.14 4.72
C LEU A 19 0.63 -18.28 5.71
N SER A 20 -0.62 -18.52 6.07
CA SER A 20 -0.96 -19.61 6.99
C SER A 20 -0.43 -20.95 6.50
N PRO A 21 0.22 -21.77 7.35
CA PRO A 21 0.40 -21.61 8.81
C PRO A 21 1.76 -20.99 9.24
N ASN A 22 2.42 -20.23 8.37
CA ASN A 22 3.80 -19.74 8.56
C ASN A 22 3.89 -18.27 9.00
N GLU A 23 2.83 -17.70 9.58
CA GLU A 23 2.76 -16.28 9.95
C GLU A 23 3.93 -15.83 10.85
N ASP A 24 4.46 -16.75 11.68
CA ASP A 24 5.56 -16.54 12.63
C ASP A 24 6.91 -17.13 12.20
N LEU A 25 7.05 -17.58 10.94
CA LEU A 25 8.28 -18.23 10.46
C LEU A 25 9.51 -17.33 10.66
N ALA A 26 9.35 -16.03 10.39
CA ALA A 26 10.42 -15.06 10.61
C ALA A 26 10.84 -14.98 12.08
N TYR A 27 9.87 -15.04 12.99
CA TYR A 27 10.12 -14.97 14.43
C TYR A 27 10.78 -16.24 14.95
N LYS A 28 10.33 -17.42 14.50
CA LYS A 28 10.98 -18.70 14.79
C LYS A 28 12.46 -18.70 14.39
N LEU A 29 12.76 -18.21 13.19
CA LEU A 29 14.14 -18.12 12.69
C LEU A 29 14.97 -17.10 13.48
N ALA A 30 14.43 -15.91 13.73
CA ALA A 30 15.10 -14.88 14.51
C ALA A 30 15.37 -15.32 15.95
N ASN A 31 14.40 -15.93 16.63
CA ASN A 31 14.53 -16.48 17.98
C ASN A 31 15.55 -17.63 18.04
N ALA A 32 15.63 -18.44 16.98
CA ALA A 32 16.63 -19.50 16.85
C ALA A 32 18.06 -18.98 16.65
N GLY A 33 18.25 -17.73 16.21
CA GLY A 33 19.56 -17.09 16.04
C GLY A 33 19.92 -16.68 14.61
N TYR A 34 19.07 -16.95 13.62
CA TYR A 34 19.32 -16.55 12.24
C TYR A 34 19.15 -15.05 12.07
N LYS A 35 20.04 -14.40 11.32
CA LYS A 35 19.79 -13.04 10.85
C LYS A 35 18.70 -13.07 9.77
N VAL A 36 17.65 -12.30 9.99
CA VAL A 36 16.42 -12.30 9.20
C VAL A 36 16.24 -10.95 8.54
N ILE A 37 16.02 -10.98 7.23
CA ILE A 37 15.46 -9.90 6.46
C ILE A 37 13.98 -10.22 6.27
N LEU A 38 13.10 -9.34 6.75
CA LEU A 38 11.67 -9.49 6.57
C LEU A 38 11.30 -9.16 5.13
N THR A 39 10.58 -10.08 4.50
CA THR A 39 10.14 -9.95 3.10
C THR A 39 8.69 -10.43 2.97
N ASN A 40 7.88 -10.24 4.01
CA ASN A 40 6.53 -10.78 4.13
C ASN A 40 5.67 -10.52 2.89
N VAL A 41 5.19 -11.59 2.24
CA VAL A 41 4.37 -11.48 1.02
C VAL A 41 3.14 -10.59 1.22
N THR A 42 2.46 -10.69 2.36
CA THR A 42 1.22 -9.95 2.57
C THR A 42 1.40 -8.43 2.74
N ASN A 43 2.66 -7.96 2.80
CA ASN A 43 3.03 -6.57 3.10
C ASN A 43 4.06 -5.98 2.12
N MET A 44 5.02 -6.76 1.62
CA MET A 44 6.22 -6.24 0.96
C MET A 44 6.36 -6.66 -0.50
N TYR A 45 5.53 -7.57 -1.00
CA TYR A 45 5.55 -7.94 -2.42
C TYR A 45 4.84 -6.86 -3.21
N ILE A 46 5.63 -5.92 -3.76
CA ILE A 46 5.11 -4.74 -4.42
C ILE A 46 4.65 -5.02 -5.86
N ASP A 47 4.92 -6.21 -6.38
CA ASP A 47 4.28 -6.78 -7.57
C ASP A 47 2.81 -7.17 -7.37
N LEU A 48 2.34 -7.32 -6.13
CA LEU A 48 0.94 -7.63 -5.86
C LEU A 48 0.03 -6.43 -6.15
N SER A 49 -1.19 -6.67 -6.62
CA SER A 49 -2.18 -5.63 -6.93
C SER A 49 -2.46 -4.73 -5.71
N TYR A 50 -2.74 -3.46 -5.94
CA TYR A 50 -3.05 -2.50 -4.86
C TYR A 50 -4.37 -2.82 -4.15
N ASN A 51 -5.35 -3.37 -4.87
CA ASN A 51 -6.69 -3.64 -4.36
C ASN A 51 -7.37 -4.75 -5.19
N LYS A 52 -8.59 -5.11 -4.78
CA LYS A 52 -9.39 -6.22 -5.33
C LYS A 52 -10.05 -5.94 -6.68
N ASN A 53 -9.86 -4.76 -7.27
CA ASN A 53 -10.47 -4.44 -8.56
C ASN A 53 -9.87 -5.35 -9.63
N PHE A 54 -10.73 -5.97 -10.44
CA PHE A 54 -10.33 -6.83 -11.55
C PHE A 54 -9.36 -6.16 -12.52
N GLU A 55 -9.52 -4.85 -12.74
CA GLU A 55 -8.63 -4.09 -13.62
C GLU A 55 -7.31 -3.68 -12.95
N GLU A 56 -7.15 -3.81 -11.63
CA GLU A 56 -5.92 -3.39 -10.95
C GLU A 56 -4.76 -4.35 -11.29
N PRO A 57 -3.70 -3.87 -11.97
CA PRO A 57 -2.59 -4.73 -12.37
C PRO A 57 -1.83 -5.23 -11.14
N GLY A 58 -1.21 -6.39 -11.29
CA GLY A 58 -0.45 -7.04 -10.23
C GLY A 58 -0.82 -8.51 -10.10
N GLN A 59 0.04 -9.27 -9.42
CA GLN A 59 -0.31 -10.60 -8.95
C GLN A 59 -1.19 -10.49 -7.69
N TYR A 60 -1.84 -11.57 -7.26
CA TYR A 60 -2.71 -11.51 -6.07
C TYR A 60 -2.70 -12.79 -5.23
N TRP A 61 -1.77 -13.71 -5.50
CA TRP A 61 -1.67 -14.99 -4.79
C TRP A 61 -1.40 -14.84 -3.28
N GLY A 62 -0.72 -13.76 -2.88
CA GLY A 62 -0.42 -13.41 -1.49
C GLY A 62 -1.31 -12.31 -0.91
N GLY A 63 -2.34 -11.89 -1.64
CA GLY A 63 -3.22 -10.77 -1.28
C GLY A 63 -2.90 -9.50 -2.07
N TYR A 64 -3.13 -8.34 -1.43
CA TYR A 64 -3.04 -7.02 -2.06
C TYR A 64 -2.13 -6.12 -1.24
N VAL A 65 -1.28 -5.33 -1.88
CA VAL A 65 -0.30 -4.47 -1.20
C VAL A 65 -0.41 -3.05 -1.75
N ASP A 66 -0.84 -2.13 -0.89
CA ASP A 66 -0.79 -0.69 -1.15
C ASP A 66 0.29 -0.02 -0.27
N ILE A 67 0.43 1.29 -0.40
CA ILE A 67 1.41 2.06 0.36
C ILE A 67 1.13 2.06 1.88
N ASP A 68 -0.15 2.00 2.27
CA ASP A 68 -0.57 1.94 3.68
C ASP A 68 -0.05 0.67 4.35
N LYS A 69 -0.17 -0.49 3.68
CA LYS A 69 0.34 -1.77 4.21
C LYS A 69 1.83 -1.77 4.53
N LEU A 70 2.62 -1.10 3.70
CA LEU A 70 4.06 -0.96 3.91
C LEU A 70 4.35 0.02 5.05
N PHE A 71 3.68 1.16 5.04
CA PHE A 71 3.81 2.16 6.08
C PHE A 71 3.42 1.62 7.46
N ARG A 72 2.28 0.93 7.59
CA ARG A 72 1.79 0.44 8.89
C ARG A 72 2.53 -0.78 9.44
N PHE A 73 3.33 -1.45 8.62
CA PHE A 73 4.00 -2.69 8.98
C PHE A 73 4.82 -2.51 10.26
N ASN A 74 4.68 -3.43 11.22
CA ASN A 74 5.51 -3.44 12.42
C ASN A 74 6.42 -4.67 12.42
N PRO A 75 7.74 -4.51 12.21
CA PRO A 75 8.67 -5.65 12.17
C PRO A 75 8.82 -6.40 13.50
N TYR A 76 8.37 -5.79 14.61
CA TYR A 76 8.47 -6.35 15.96
C TYR A 76 7.13 -6.81 16.53
N LYS A 77 6.04 -6.65 15.77
CA LYS A 77 4.71 -7.22 16.09
C LYS A 77 3.95 -7.55 14.80
N LEU A 78 4.28 -8.70 14.20
CA LEU A 78 3.57 -9.23 13.03
C LEU A 78 2.10 -9.49 13.34
N GLU A 79 1.25 -9.31 12.32
CA GLU A 79 -0.16 -9.69 12.36
C GLU A 79 -0.25 -11.22 12.27
N GLN A 80 -0.39 -11.89 13.42
CA GLN A 80 -0.42 -13.34 13.53
C GLN A 80 -1.38 -13.80 14.64
N PRO A 81 -1.96 -15.01 14.57
CA PRO A 81 -2.80 -15.56 15.63
C PRO A 81 -2.05 -15.71 16.98
N ASP A 82 -2.78 -15.67 18.09
CA ASP A 82 -2.22 -15.74 19.45
C ASP A 82 -1.45 -17.04 19.76
N ASN A 83 -1.74 -18.13 19.03
CA ASN A 83 -1.06 -19.40 19.19
C ASN A 83 0.29 -19.49 18.45
N LYS A 84 0.74 -18.39 17.84
CA LYS A 84 2.01 -18.28 17.12
C LYS A 84 3.13 -17.77 18.01
N GLU A 85 4.36 -18.10 17.64
CA GLU A 85 5.54 -17.71 18.41
C GLU A 85 5.75 -16.19 18.34
N ALA A 86 5.79 -15.54 19.50
CA ALA A 86 6.13 -14.13 19.59
C ALA A 86 7.65 -13.90 19.45
N LEU A 87 8.04 -12.73 18.95
CA LEU A 87 9.44 -12.35 18.85
C LEU A 87 10.02 -12.08 20.25
N THR A 88 11.10 -12.78 20.60
CA THR A 88 11.81 -12.58 21.87
C THR A 88 12.74 -11.36 21.79
N GLU A 89 13.20 -10.85 22.94
CA GLU A 89 14.21 -9.77 22.97
C GLU A 89 15.50 -10.15 22.22
N LYS A 90 15.93 -11.41 22.33
CA LYS A 90 17.05 -11.94 21.55
C LYS A 90 16.74 -11.97 20.05
N GLY A 91 15.52 -12.38 19.69
CA GLY A 91 15.05 -12.42 18.31
C GLY A 91 14.99 -11.04 17.66
N LYS A 92 14.62 -9.98 18.41
CA LYS A 92 14.62 -8.60 17.90
C LYS A 92 15.98 -8.19 17.33
N LEU A 93 17.08 -8.57 17.99
CA LEU A 93 18.46 -8.31 17.54
C LEU A 93 18.86 -9.07 16.26
N ASN A 94 18.01 -9.99 15.82
CA ASN A 94 18.21 -10.79 14.64
C ASN A 94 17.31 -10.37 13.46
N ILE A 95 16.39 -9.43 13.66
CA ILE A 95 15.73 -8.75 12.55
C ILE A 95 16.65 -7.62 12.06
N ILE A 96 17.27 -7.81 10.90
CA ILE A 96 18.36 -6.93 10.41
C ILE A 96 17.96 -6.04 9.24
N GLY A 97 16.75 -6.19 8.69
CA GLY A 97 16.28 -5.35 7.61
C GLY A 97 14.94 -5.77 7.05
N LEU A 98 14.41 -4.91 6.17
CA LEU A 98 13.20 -5.14 5.40
C LEU A 98 13.56 -5.13 3.91
N GLN A 99 12.84 -5.91 3.10
CA GLN A 99 13.04 -5.95 1.66
C GLN A 99 11.69 -6.11 0.94
N ALA A 100 11.46 -5.32 -0.09
CA ALA A 100 10.29 -5.42 -0.97
C ALA A 100 10.71 -5.90 -2.36
N PRO A 101 10.41 -7.15 -2.75
CA PRO A 101 10.65 -7.62 -4.10
C PRO A 101 9.58 -7.06 -5.05
N LEU A 102 10.00 -6.77 -6.28
CA LEU A 102 9.14 -6.50 -7.43
C LEU A 102 9.39 -7.60 -8.47
N TRP A 103 8.61 -8.68 -8.39
CA TRP A 103 8.67 -9.74 -9.39
C TRP A 103 8.04 -9.29 -10.72
N SER A 104 8.63 -9.73 -11.83
CA SER A 104 8.39 -9.13 -13.15
C SER A 104 7.67 -10.05 -14.13
N GLU A 105 7.01 -11.13 -13.69
CA GLU A 105 6.37 -12.12 -14.57
C GLU A 105 5.33 -11.48 -15.52
N ILE A 106 4.59 -10.49 -15.03
CA ILE A 106 3.57 -9.74 -15.80
C ILE A 106 4.00 -8.31 -16.14
N ILE A 107 5.21 -7.92 -15.77
CA ILE A 107 5.74 -6.57 -15.98
C ILE A 107 6.52 -6.57 -17.28
N THR A 108 5.88 -6.11 -18.35
CA THR A 108 6.42 -6.15 -19.71
C THR A 108 6.82 -4.77 -20.23
N THR A 109 6.55 -3.71 -19.46
CA THR A 109 6.87 -2.32 -19.81
C THR A 109 7.41 -1.55 -18.61
N GLU A 110 8.25 -0.55 -18.87
CA GLU A 110 8.74 0.38 -17.83
C GLU A 110 7.59 1.06 -17.09
N SER A 111 6.51 1.43 -17.79
CA SER A 111 5.34 2.02 -17.14
C SER A 111 4.66 1.10 -16.12
N GLN A 112 4.60 -0.20 -16.39
CA GLN A 112 4.04 -1.16 -15.44
C GLN A 112 4.96 -1.33 -14.23
N LEU A 113 6.27 -1.34 -14.47
CA LEU A 113 7.28 -1.38 -13.41
C LEU A 113 7.11 -0.17 -12.48
N GLU A 114 7.09 1.04 -13.03
CA GLU A 114 6.92 2.29 -12.27
C GLU A 114 5.56 2.35 -11.55
N TYR A 115 4.49 1.85 -12.19
CA TYR A 115 3.16 1.81 -11.62
C TYR A 115 3.07 0.93 -10.37
N LEU A 116 3.69 -0.25 -10.38
CA LEU A 116 3.69 -1.17 -9.23
C LEU A 116 4.71 -0.77 -8.16
N LEU A 117 5.82 -0.16 -8.58
CA LEU A 117 6.88 0.33 -7.69
C LEU A 117 6.42 1.54 -6.86
N LEU A 118 5.82 2.54 -7.51
CA LEU A 118 5.52 3.83 -6.91
C LEU A 118 4.01 4.08 -6.78
N PRO A 119 3.52 4.51 -5.59
CA PRO A 119 4.32 5.04 -4.48
C PRO A 119 4.66 4.03 -3.37
N LYS A 120 4.42 2.72 -3.56
CA LYS A 120 4.64 1.68 -2.53
C LYS A 120 6.05 1.74 -1.94
N LEU A 121 7.06 1.91 -2.78
CA LEU A 121 8.46 2.02 -2.35
C LEU A 121 8.69 3.11 -1.28
N LEU A 122 7.93 4.20 -1.30
CA LEU A 122 8.04 5.26 -0.29
C LEU A 122 7.56 4.79 1.08
N GLY A 123 6.52 3.93 1.13
CA GLY A 123 6.07 3.30 2.37
C GLY A 123 7.11 2.33 2.93
N LEU A 124 7.80 1.59 2.06
CA LEU A 124 8.93 0.76 2.48
C LEU A 124 10.07 1.61 3.04
N ALA A 125 10.46 2.67 2.33
CA ALA A 125 11.57 3.53 2.71
C ALA A 125 11.36 4.15 4.09
N GLU A 126 10.16 4.69 4.33
CA GLU A 126 9.75 5.22 5.64
C GLU A 126 9.87 4.15 6.73
N ARG A 127 9.26 2.97 6.51
CA ARG A 127 9.25 1.91 7.51
C ARG A 127 10.63 1.30 7.78
N SER A 128 11.51 1.30 6.79
CA SER A 128 12.85 0.71 6.90
C SER A 128 13.87 1.64 7.57
N TRP A 129 13.61 2.95 7.57
CA TRP A 129 14.58 3.96 7.99
C TRP A 129 14.14 4.73 9.24
N SER A 130 12.86 5.10 9.34
CA SER A 130 12.36 5.93 10.42
C SER A 130 12.35 5.18 11.76
N PRO A 131 12.45 5.91 12.89
CA PRO A 131 12.29 5.32 14.22
C PRO A 131 11.00 4.52 14.37
N SER A 132 10.98 3.61 15.33
CA SER A 132 9.75 2.89 15.69
C SER A 132 8.65 3.90 16.05
N PRO A 133 7.47 3.80 15.43
CA PRO A 133 6.46 4.84 15.54
C PRO A 133 5.66 4.72 16.83
N ASP A 134 5.11 5.82 17.30
CA ASP A 134 4.40 5.86 18.59
C ASP A 134 3.22 4.88 18.68
N TRP A 135 2.45 4.72 17.58
CA TRP A 135 1.27 3.86 17.58
C TRP A 135 1.57 2.40 17.88
N VAL A 136 2.81 1.91 17.63
CA VAL A 136 3.17 0.53 17.95
C VAL A 136 3.45 0.31 19.43
N THR A 137 3.68 1.39 20.19
CA THR A 137 3.98 1.34 21.63
C THR A 137 2.72 1.44 22.50
N HIS A 138 1.62 1.94 21.93
CA HIS A 138 0.37 2.10 22.66
C HIS A 138 -0.32 0.74 22.91
N THR A 139 -0.64 0.47 24.17
CA THR A 139 -1.45 -0.69 24.58
C THR A 139 -2.95 -0.46 24.42
N ASP A 140 -3.39 0.81 24.47
CA ASP A 140 -4.77 1.20 24.21
C ASP A 140 -5.03 1.31 22.69
N ALA A 141 -6.02 0.55 22.22
CA ALA A 141 -6.31 0.46 20.79
C ALA A 141 -6.79 1.79 20.17
N LYS A 142 -7.51 2.62 20.93
CA LYS A 142 -8.00 3.92 20.42
C LYS A 142 -6.84 4.90 20.28
N LYS A 143 -5.94 4.95 21.27
CA LYS A 143 -4.72 5.77 21.20
C LYS A 143 -3.80 5.32 20.08
N ALA A 144 -3.61 4.01 19.90
CA ALA A 144 -2.87 3.45 18.78
C ALA A 144 -3.47 3.88 17.44
N ALA A 145 -4.79 3.76 17.27
CA ALA A 145 -5.48 4.17 16.05
C ALA A 145 -5.35 5.68 15.77
N SER A 146 -5.54 6.54 16.77
CA SER A 146 -5.41 7.99 16.59
C SER A 146 -3.97 8.41 16.27
N SER A 147 -2.99 7.82 16.96
CA SER A 147 -1.56 8.05 16.69
C SER A 147 -1.18 7.60 15.28
N TYR A 148 -1.67 6.43 14.85
CA TYR A 148 -1.49 5.93 13.49
C TYR A 148 -2.07 6.90 12.46
N GLN A 149 -3.32 7.34 12.66
CA GLN A 149 -4.00 8.23 11.73
C GLN A 149 -3.28 9.58 11.59
N TYR A 150 -2.74 10.11 12.68
CA TYR A 150 -1.93 11.33 12.65
C TYR A 150 -0.66 11.13 11.81
N ALA A 151 0.13 10.12 12.12
CA ALA A 151 1.39 9.86 11.41
C ALA A 151 1.17 9.47 9.94
N TRP A 152 0.12 8.70 9.66
CA TRP A 152 -0.30 8.40 8.28
C TRP A 152 -0.66 9.67 7.52
N SER A 153 -1.40 10.58 8.15
CA SER A 153 -1.75 11.88 7.55
C SER A 153 -0.50 12.69 7.22
N GLU A 154 0.47 12.78 8.14
CA GLU A 154 1.73 13.48 7.88
C GLU A 154 2.49 12.85 6.71
N PHE A 155 2.68 11.53 6.74
CA PHE A 155 3.39 10.79 5.71
C PHE A 155 2.72 10.95 4.33
N ILE A 156 1.42 10.71 4.23
CA ILE A 156 0.72 10.76 2.94
C ILE A 156 0.62 12.19 2.39
N ASN A 157 0.61 13.21 3.26
CA ASN A 157 0.73 14.61 2.82
C ASN A 157 2.10 14.89 2.21
N VAL A 158 3.20 14.41 2.81
CA VAL A 158 4.54 14.54 2.22
C VAL A 158 4.62 13.80 0.88
N VAL A 159 4.13 12.56 0.83
CA VAL A 159 4.10 11.78 -0.42
C VAL A 159 3.32 12.53 -1.51
N ALA A 160 2.09 12.94 -1.23
CA ALA A 160 1.19 13.49 -2.24
C ALA A 160 1.53 14.92 -2.65
N LYS A 161 2.00 15.77 -1.72
CA LYS A 161 2.22 17.20 -1.97
C LYS A 161 3.67 17.56 -2.29
N LYS A 162 4.63 16.67 -2.00
CA LYS A 162 6.06 16.91 -2.23
C LYS A 162 6.71 15.86 -3.12
N GLU A 163 6.64 14.59 -2.73
CA GLU A 163 7.39 13.54 -3.45
C GLU A 163 6.80 13.20 -4.82
N LEU A 164 5.47 13.02 -4.92
CA LEU A 164 4.83 12.72 -6.20
C LEU A 164 4.95 13.90 -7.21
N PRO A 165 4.75 15.18 -6.81
CA PRO A 165 5.05 16.30 -7.70
C PRO A 165 6.51 16.38 -8.11
N ARG A 166 7.47 16.01 -7.24
CA ARG A 166 8.88 15.91 -7.62
C ARG A 166 9.11 14.81 -8.67
N LEU A 167 8.48 13.65 -8.49
CA LEU A 167 8.57 12.50 -9.39
C LEU A 167 7.87 12.72 -10.74
N ASP A 168 6.98 13.70 -10.87
CA ASP A 168 6.43 14.11 -12.16
C ASP A 168 7.50 14.68 -13.11
N TYR A 169 8.63 15.20 -12.59
CA TYR A 169 9.68 15.84 -13.37
C TYR A 169 11.05 15.14 -13.25
N TYR A 170 11.34 14.55 -12.10
CA TYR A 170 12.63 13.91 -11.85
C TYR A 170 12.89 12.77 -12.84
N ALA A 171 14.10 12.72 -13.40
CA ALA A 171 14.54 11.74 -14.39
C ALA A 171 13.62 11.58 -15.63
N GLY A 172 12.91 12.65 -16.03
CA GLY A 172 11.98 12.62 -17.17
C GLY A 172 10.54 12.28 -16.80
N GLY A 173 10.26 12.07 -15.52
CA GLY A 173 8.92 11.84 -14.98
C GLY A 173 8.57 10.35 -14.86
N PHE A 174 8.14 9.94 -13.68
CA PHE A 174 7.76 8.56 -13.38
C PHE A 174 6.26 8.32 -13.58
N ARG A 175 5.89 7.18 -14.16
CA ARG A 175 4.50 6.72 -14.32
C ARG A 175 3.98 5.99 -13.09
N TYR A 176 4.16 6.59 -11.91
CA TYR A 176 3.61 6.08 -10.66
C TYR A 176 2.08 5.95 -10.70
N ARG A 177 1.55 5.02 -9.89
CA ARG A 177 0.10 4.81 -9.81
C ARG A 177 -0.63 6.05 -9.29
N ILE A 178 -1.62 6.49 -10.05
CA ILE A 178 -2.68 7.38 -9.57
C ILE A 178 -3.86 6.50 -9.15
N PRO A 179 -4.29 6.55 -7.87
CA PRO A 179 -5.37 5.71 -7.38
C PRO A 179 -6.69 6.02 -8.09
N THR A 180 -7.56 5.03 -8.19
CA THR A 180 -8.96 5.24 -8.50
C THR A 180 -9.65 5.93 -7.32
N PRO A 181 -10.73 6.70 -7.55
CA PRO A 181 -11.51 7.25 -6.45
C PRO A 181 -12.23 6.11 -5.71
N GLY A 182 -12.35 6.23 -4.39
CA GLY A 182 -13.25 5.40 -3.59
C GLY A 182 -14.66 5.97 -3.70
N LEU A 183 -15.65 5.14 -4.02
CA LEU A 183 -17.05 5.55 -4.20
C LEU A 183 -17.95 4.80 -3.22
N THR A 184 -18.83 5.53 -2.55
CA THR A 184 -19.93 4.96 -1.76
C THR A 184 -21.24 5.71 -2.04
N ILE A 185 -22.36 5.08 -1.73
CA ILE A 185 -23.69 5.69 -1.88
C ILE A 185 -24.30 5.86 -0.50
N GLU A 186 -24.69 7.09 -0.18
CA GLU A 186 -25.44 7.41 1.04
C GLU A 186 -26.59 8.33 0.64
N ASP A 187 -27.81 8.00 1.07
CA ASP A 187 -29.02 8.80 0.84
C ASP A 187 -29.25 9.23 -0.62
N GLY A 188 -28.99 8.32 -1.58
CA GLY A 188 -29.15 8.57 -3.02
C GLY A 188 -28.13 9.54 -3.60
N LYS A 189 -27.02 9.75 -2.90
CA LYS A 189 -25.87 10.56 -3.35
C LYS A 189 -24.63 9.71 -3.45
N VAL A 190 -23.81 9.97 -4.46
CA VAL A 190 -22.49 9.38 -4.63
C VAL A 190 -21.47 10.22 -3.89
N LEU A 191 -20.85 9.62 -2.87
CA LEU A 191 -19.72 10.14 -2.15
C LEU A 191 -18.44 9.61 -2.79
N ALA A 192 -17.47 10.49 -3.00
CA ALA A 192 -16.18 10.13 -3.58
C ALA A 192 -15.03 10.63 -2.73
N ASN A 193 -14.00 9.82 -2.56
CA ASN A 193 -12.75 10.22 -1.92
C ASN A 193 -11.53 9.70 -2.69
N VAL A 194 -10.35 10.19 -2.31
CA VAL A 194 -9.07 9.73 -2.86
C VAL A 194 -8.04 9.68 -1.74
N GLN A 195 -7.20 8.64 -1.75
CA GLN A 195 -6.18 8.39 -0.73
C GLN A 195 -5.09 9.47 -0.69
N LEU A 196 -4.84 10.18 -1.80
CA LEU A 196 -3.72 11.12 -1.95
C LEU A 196 -4.21 12.58 -1.83
N PRO A 197 -3.87 13.30 -0.73
CA PRO A 197 -4.27 14.70 -0.57
C PRO A 197 -3.73 15.60 -1.69
N GLY A 198 -4.57 16.49 -2.20
CA GLY A 198 -4.22 17.41 -3.30
C GLY A 198 -4.42 16.82 -4.69
N PHE A 199 -4.79 15.55 -4.82
CA PHE A 199 -5.29 14.98 -6.07
C PHE A 199 -6.76 15.34 -6.23
N GLU A 200 -7.15 15.64 -7.45
CA GLU A 200 -8.51 16.08 -7.77
C GLU A 200 -9.32 14.92 -8.34
N ILE A 201 -10.57 14.80 -7.90
CA ILE A 201 -11.53 13.89 -8.53
C ILE A 201 -12.33 14.72 -9.55
N ARG A 202 -12.32 14.32 -10.81
CA ARG A 202 -13.15 14.90 -11.87
C ARG A 202 -14.19 13.88 -12.32
N TYR A 203 -15.35 14.36 -12.75
CA TYR A 203 -16.44 13.49 -13.16
C TYR A 203 -17.24 14.00 -14.36
N THR A 204 -17.97 13.08 -14.98
CA THR A 204 -18.95 13.32 -16.05
C THR A 204 -20.26 12.61 -15.68
N THR A 205 -21.38 13.10 -16.23
CA THR A 205 -22.73 12.58 -15.93
C THR A 205 -23.41 11.97 -17.15
N ASP A 206 -22.68 11.82 -18.25
CA ASP A 206 -23.14 11.32 -19.54
C ASP A 206 -22.39 10.04 -19.98
N GLY A 207 -21.53 9.50 -19.11
CA GLY A 207 -20.72 8.31 -19.36
C GLY A 207 -19.44 8.58 -20.17
N THR A 208 -19.16 9.83 -20.54
CA THR A 208 -17.92 10.19 -21.25
C THR A 208 -16.71 10.11 -20.35
N GLU A 209 -15.53 9.91 -20.95
CA GLU A 209 -14.26 9.84 -20.21
C GLU A 209 -13.96 11.19 -19.52
N PRO A 210 -13.79 11.23 -18.18
CA PRO A 210 -13.43 12.47 -17.50
C PRO A 210 -12.03 12.93 -17.92
N VAL A 211 -11.91 14.21 -18.21
CA VAL A 211 -10.66 14.92 -18.55
C VAL A 211 -10.34 15.97 -17.49
N LYS A 212 -9.16 16.60 -17.56
CA LYS A 212 -8.73 17.61 -16.56
C LYS A 212 -9.70 18.79 -16.44
N SER A 213 -10.39 19.13 -17.53
CA SER A 213 -11.40 20.21 -17.58
C SER A 213 -12.82 19.75 -17.23
N SER A 214 -13.05 18.46 -16.95
CA SER A 214 -14.35 17.97 -16.49
C SER A 214 -14.70 18.55 -15.11
N LYS A 215 -15.96 18.40 -14.70
CA LYS A 215 -16.46 18.97 -13.43
C LYS A 215 -15.63 18.45 -12.26
N LEU A 216 -15.20 19.37 -11.39
CA LEU A 216 -14.51 19.03 -10.15
C LEU A 216 -15.53 18.48 -9.15
N TYR A 217 -15.20 17.34 -8.56
CA TYR A 217 -15.96 16.82 -7.43
C TYR A 217 -15.53 17.55 -6.16
N VAL A 218 -16.46 18.31 -5.56
CA VAL A 218 -16.26 19.07 -4.32
C VAL A 218 -17.26 18.71 -3.23
N GLU A 219 -18.38 18.08 -3.60
CA GLU A 219 -19.45 17.68 -2.70
C GLU A 219 -20.20 16.46 -3.25
N PRO A 220 -20.94 15.71 -2.41
CA PRO A 220 -21.73 14.57 -2.84
C PRO A 220 -22.74 14.95 -3.93
N ILE A 221 -22.79 14.15 -5.00
CA ILE A 221 -23.66 14.40 -6.16
C ILE A 221 -24.82 13.42 -6.20
N LEU A 222 -25.94 13.83 -6.77
CA LEU A 222 -27.09 12.93 -6.95
C LEU A 222 -26.69 11.71 -7.79
N GLU A 223 -27.17 10.55 -7.36
CA GLU A 223 -27.03 9.31 -8.10
C GLU A 223 -27.80 9.40 -9.43
N VAL A 224 -27.07 9.39 -10.54
CA VAL A 224 -27.63 9.36 -11.89
C VAL A 224 -26.99 8.24 -12.69
N LYS A 225 -27.67 7.80 -13.74
CA LYS A 225 -27.12 6.82 -14.68
C LYS A 225 -25.87 7.41 -15.36
N ASN A 226 -24.85 6.58 -15.57
CA ASN A 226 -23.64 6.91 -16.35
C ASN A 226 -22.68 7.92 -15.68
N LEU A 227 -22.55 7.89 -14.37
CA LEU A 227 -21.47 8.65 -13.71
C LEU A 227 -20.12 8.01 -14.02
N SER A 228 -19.13 8.82 -14.40
CA SER A 228 -17.73 8.37 -14.54
C SER A 228 -16.84 9.28 -13.73
N PHE A 229 -15.91 8.70 -12.96
CA PHE A 229 -15.00 9.42 -12.08
C PHE A 229 -13.55 9.09 -12.42
N LYS A 230 -12.68 10.09 -12.36
CA LYS A 230 -11.24 9.91 -12.58
C LYS A 230 -10.45 10.84 -11.67
N VAL A 231 -9.37 10.32 -11.11
CA VAL A 231 -8.44 11.09 -10.28
C VAL A 231 -7.34 11.69 -11.15
N PHE A 232 -6.98 12.94 -10.87
CA PHE A 232 -5.90 13.68 -11.51
C PHE A 232 -4.88 14.18 -10.48
N ASN A 233 -3.60 14.10 -10.84
CA ASN A 233 -2.54 14.77 -10.09
C ASN A 233 -2.41 16.25 -10.52
N SER A 234 -1.53 17.01 -9.87
CA SER A 234 -1.31 18.44 -10.15
C SER A 234 -0.77 18.71 -11.57
N SER A 235 0.05 17.81 -12.12
CA SER A 235 0.53 17.92 -13.51
C SER A 235 -0.58 17.64 -14.55
N GLY A 236 -1.69 17.01 -14.16
CA GLY A 236 -2.84 16.73 -15.02
C GLY A 236 -2.86 15.31 -15.61
N ARG A 237 -1.97 14.43 -15.17
CA ARG A 237 -2.05 13.00 -15.47
C ARG A 237 -3.27 12.40 -14.75
N GLY A 238 -4.10 11.68 -15.50
CA GLY A 238 -5.25 10.96 -14.98
C GLY A 238 -4.90 9.50 -14.63
N GLY A 239 -5.54 8.96 -13.60
CA GLY A 239 -5.52 7.54 -13.26
C GLY A 239 -6.44 6.70 -14.16
N LYS A 240 -6.99 5.61 -13.61
CA LYS A 240 -8.06 4.85 -14.27
C LYS A 240 -9.41 5.49 -13.99
N THR A 241 -10.32 5.39 -14.97
CA THR A 241 -11.71 5.84 -14.82
C THR A 241 -12.51 4.75 -14.14
N ILE A 242 -13.28 5.12 -13.12
CA ILE A 242 -14.31 4.26 -12.54
C ILE A 242 -15.66 4.69 -13.08
N LYS A 243 -16.36 3.75 -13.68
CA LYS A 243 -17.74 3.94 -14.14
C LYS A 243 -18.68 3.45 -13.06
N TYR A 244 -19.67 4.27 -12.77
CA TYR A 244 -20.79 3.91 -11.93
C TYR A 244 -21.97 3.53 -12.83
N LEU A 245 -22.26 2.22 -12.87
CA LEU A 245 -23.39 1.67 -13.60
C LEU A 245 -24.56 1.48 -12.62
N TYR A 246 -25.63 2.25 -12.84
CA TYR A 246 -26.84 2.17 -12.03
C TYR A 246 -27.38 0.73 -12.01
N GLY A 247 -27.44 0.11 -10.83
CA GLY A 247 -27.96 -1.24 -10.64
C GLY A 247 -26.95 -2.38 -10.76
N GLU A 248 -25.69 -2.12 -11.11
CA GLU A 248 -24.61 -3.11 -11.07
C GLU A 248 -23.59 -2.71 -10.00
N LYS A 249 -23.45 -3.55 -8.96
CA LYS A 249 -22.49 -3.37 -7.87
C LYS A 249 -21.06 -3.68 -8.32
N GLU A 250 -20.55 -3.04 -9.37
CA GLU A 250 -19.11 -3.04 -9.64
C GLU A 250 -18.46 -1.84 -8.95
N GLY A 251 -17.46 -2.11 -8.11
CA GLY A 251 -16.61 -1.08 -7.50
C GLY A 251 -17.10 -0.44 -6.19
N VAL A 252 -18.30 -0.77 -5.69
CA VAL A 252 -18.75 -0.32 -4.36
C VAL A 252 -18.30 -1.33 -3.30
N LYS A 253 -17.33 -0.93 -2.47
CA LYS A 253 -17.01 -1.57 -1.20
C LYS A 253 -16.89 -0.53 -0.11
#